data_AF-A0A6J6EGT8-F1
#
_entry.id   AF-A0A6J6EGT8-F1
#
_cell.length_a   1.000
_cell.length_b   1.000
_cell.length_c   1.000
_cell.angle_alpha   90.00
_cell.angle_beta   90.00
_cell.angle_gamma   90.00
#
_symmetry.space_group_name_H-M   'P 1'
#
loop_
_entity.id
_entity.type
_entity.pdbx_description
1 polymer ?
#
loop_
_entity_poly.entity_id
_entity_poly.type
_entity_poly.pdbx_seq_one_letter_code
_entity_poly.pdbx_strand_id
1 'polypeptide(L)'
;MASAISFTAGGLIPFAGAFAPTAGAKFWSIVLFTLGGLLITGVVSARLAGSRILSPTVRVMLGGSLGMLITAGIGKIANISGL
;
A
#
# COMPACT_ATOMS: atom_id res chain seq x y z
N MET A 1 2.00 -22.81 -2.44
CA MET A 1 1.06 -21.99 -3.24
C MET A 1 0.37 -20.88 -2.45
N ALA A 2 0.25 -20.97 -1.11
CA ALA A 2 -0.38 -19.94 -0.29
C ALA A 2 0.22 -18.52 -0.47
N SER A 3 1.56 -18.37 -0.52
CA SER A 3 2.20 -17.05 -0.60
C SER A 3 1.96 -16.33 -1.92
N ALA A 4 1.87 -17.05 -3.04
CA ALA A 4 1.59 -16.45 -4.34
C ALA A 4 0.18 -15.85 -4.36
N ILE A 5 -0.81 -16.59 -3.85
CA ILE A 5 -2.20 -16.12 -3.75
C ILE A 5 -2.28 -14.91 -2.81
N SER A 6 -1.66 -14.96 -1.64
CA SER A 6 -1.66 -13.83 -0.70
C SER A 6 -0.96 -12.60 -1.28
N PHE A 7 0.14 -12.78 -2.03
CA PHE A 7 0.83 -11.68 -2.70
C PHE A 7 -0.05 -11.06 -3.78
N THR A 8 -0.67 -11.87 -4.63
CA THR A 8 -1.60 -11.38 -5.67
C THR A 8 -2.81 -10.69 -5.05
N ALA A 9 -3.45 -11.30 -4.04
CA ALA A 9 -4.61 -10.74 -3.36
C ALA A 9 -4.27 -9.40 -2.68
N GLY A 10 -3.14 -9.32 -1.98
CA GLY A 10 -2.66 -8.07 -1.37
C GLY A 10 -2.33 -7.00 -2.40
N GLY A 11 -1.71 -7.39 -3.53
CA GLY A 11 -1.36 -6.50 -4.63
C GLY A 11 -2.56 -5.92 -5.39
N LEU A 12 -3.75 -6.51 -5.25
CA LEU A 12 -4.98 -6.03 -5.88
C LEU A 12 -5.69 -4.92 -5.08
N ILE A 13 -5.40 -4.76 -3.79
CA ILE A 13 -6.05 -3.75 -2.92
C ILE A 13 -5.91 -2.32 -3.49
N PRO A 14 -4.74 -1.86 -3.95
CA PRO A 14 -4.57 -0.50 -4.49
C PRO A 14 -5.43 -0.24 -5.74
N PHE A 15 -5.68 -1.28 -6.55
CA PHE A 15 -6.47 -1.16 -7.77
C PHE A 15 -7.95 -0.84 -7.49
N ALA A 16 -8.46 -1.18 -6.31
CA ALA A 16 -9.79 -0.74 -5.88
C ALA A 16 -9.87 0.80 -5.75
N GLY A 17 -8.77 1.48 -5.41
CA GLY A 17 -8.70 2.94 -5.41
C GLY A 17 -8.63 3.56 -6.81
N ALA A 18 -8.41 2.75 -7.85
CA ALA A 18 -8.37 3.22 -9.22
C ALA A 18 -9.77 3.48 -9.84
N PHE A 19 -10.86 3.28 -9.09
CA PHE A 19 -12.22 3.59 -9.60
C PHE A 19 -12.64 5.05 -9.38
N ALA A 20 -11.76 5.93 -8.89
CA ALA A 20 -12.08 7.35 -8.69
C ALA A 20 -12.22 8.14 -10.01
N PRO A 21 -13.12 9.15 -10.05
CA PRO A 21 -13.56 9.80 -11.30
C PRO A 21 -12.57 10.80 -11.92
N THR A 22 -11.58 11.30 -11.19
CA THR A 22 -10.60 12.27 -11.70
C THR A 22 -9.17 11.81 -11.44
N ALA A 23 -8.21 12.19 -12.29
CA ALA A 23 -6.81 11.74 -12.18
C ALA A 23 -6.18 12.08 -10.82
N GLY A 24 -6.44 13.28 -10.28
CA GLY A 24 -5.99 13.67 -8.95
C GLY A 24 -6.68 12.89 -7.82
N ALA A 25 -7.99 12.63 -7.94
CA ALA A 25 -8.70 11.80 -6.97
C ALA A 25 -8.26 10.33 -7.01
N LYS A 26 -7.84 9.84 -8.18
CA LYS A 26 -7.34 8.47 -8.39
C LYS A 26 -6.07 8.20 -7.59
N PHE A 27 -5.11 9.12 -7.65
CA PHE A 27 -3.88 9.01 -6.85
C PHE A 27 -4.20 8.91 -5.35
N TRP A 28 -4.99 9.87 -4.83
CA TRP A 28 -5.35 9.89 -3.41
C TRP A 28 -6.18 8.67 -2.99
N SER A 29 -7.08 8.19 -3.84
CA SER A 29 -7.88 7.00 -3.58
C SER A 29 -7.02 5.74 -3.51
N ILE A 30 -6.08 5.54 -4.43
CA ILE A 30 -5.12 4.42 -4.41
C ILE A 30 -4.29 4.43 -3.11
N VAL A 31 -3.78 5.60 -2.72
CA VAL A 31 -3.02 5.76 -1.47
C VAL A 31 -3.87 5.37 -0.26
N LEU A 32 -5.11 5.85 -0.18
CA LEU A 32 -6.01 5.57 0.94
C LEU A 32 -6.34 4.08 1.06
N PHE A 33 -6.69 3.44 -0.06
CA PHE A 33 -6.97 2.00 -0.10
C PHE A 33 -5.74 1.17 0.29
N THR A 34 -4.56 1.58 -0.17
CA THR A 34 -3.33 0.86 0.15
C THR A 34 -2.98 0.99 1.62
N LEU A 35 -3.06 2.20 2.20
CA LEU A 35 -2.85 2.40 3.63
C LEU A 35 -3.85 1.59 4.48
N GLY A 36 -5.12 1.53 4.06
CA GLY A 36 -6.13 0.66 4.68
C GLY A 36 -5.74 -0.82 4.61
N GLY A 37 -5.29 -1.30 3.45
CA GLY A 37 -4.79 -2.66 3.28
C GLY A 37 -3.56 -2.98 4.15
N LEU A 38 -2.60 -2.06 4.23
CA LEU A 38 -1.42 -2.18 5.09
C LEU A 38 -1.79 -2.22 6.56
N LEU A 39 -2.76 -1.42 6.99
CA LEU A 39 -3.26 -1.42 8.35
C LEU A 39 -3.88 -2.78 8.70
N ILE A 40 -4.80 -3.28 7.87
CA ILE A 40 -5.48 -4.56 8.08
C ILE A 40 -4.45 -5.70 8.12
N THR A 41 -3.56 -5.76 7.13
CA THR A 41 -2.53 -6.81 7.04
C THR A 41 -1.53 -6.73 8.19
N GLY A 42 -1.14 -5.53 8.63
CA GLY A 42 -0.30 -5.32 9.81
C GLY A 42 -0.96 -5.81 11.10
N VAL A 43 -2.23 -5.49 11.32
CA VAL A 43 -3.00 -5.93 12.49
C VAL A 43 -3.18 -7.46 12.49
N VAL A 44 -3.57 -8.03 11.35
CA VAL A 44 -3.71 -9.49 11.21
C VAL A 44 -2.37 -10.19 11.47
N SER A 45 -1.28 -9.68 10.88
CA SER A 45 0.06 -10.24 11.10
C SER A 45 0.48 -10.18 12.56
N ALA A 46 0.17 -9.08 13.26
CA ALA A 46 0.49 -8.96 14.68
C ALA A 46 -0.32 -9.91 15.57
N ARG A 47 -1.60 -10.11 15.25
CA ARG A 47 -2.47 -11.08 15.96
C ARG A 47 -1.98 -12.51 15.75
N LEU A 48 -1.60 -12.88 14.54
CA LEU A 48 -1.04 -14.20 14.23
C LEU A 48 0.31 -14.43 14.92
N ALA A 49 1.11 -13.39 15.12
CA ALA A 49 2.41 -13.47 15.78
C ALA A 49 2.36 -13.45 17.33
N GLY A 50 1.18 -13.25 17.93
CA GLY A 50 1.03 -13.14 19.39
C GLY A 50 1.72 -11.92 20.02
N SER A 51 2.17 -10.94 19.22
CA SER A 51 2.88 -9.76 19.70
C SER A 51 1.94 -8.58 19.94
N ARG A 52 2.44 -7.52 20.61
CA ARG A 52 1.72 -6.24 20.68
C ARG A 52 1.41 -5.73 19.28
N ILE A 53 0.14 -5.41 19.00
CA ILE A 53 -0.38 -5.05 17.67
C ILE A 53 0.38 -3.88 17.04
N LEU A 54 0.84 -2.93 17.87
CA LEU A 54 1.45 -1.70 17.40
C LEU A 54 2.79 -1.91 16.69
N SER A 55 3.69 -2.75 17.21
CA SER A 55 5.06 -2.85 16.66
C SER A 55 5.09 -3.44 15.24
N PRO A 56 4.43 -4.58 14.94
CA PRO A 56 4.37 -5.11 13.58
C PRO A 56 3.58 -4.22 12.63
N THR A 57 2.48 -3.62 13.09
CA THR A 57 1.64 -2.74 12.26
C THR A 57 2.43 -1.50 11.86
N VAL A 58 3.08 -0.82 12.80
CA VAL A 58 3.91 0.36 12.50
C VAL A 58 5.05 0.02 11.56
N ARG A 59 5.74 -1.10 11.78
CA ARG A 59 6.82 -1.55 10.88
C ARG A 59 6.32 -1.76 9.44
N VAL A 60 5.18 -2.44 9.28
CA VAL A 60 4.57 -2.71 7.97
C VAL A 60 4.13 -1.40 7.31
N MET A 61 3.47 -0.51 8.05
CA MET A 61 3.04 0.79 7.54
C MET A 61 4.21 1.67 7.12
N LEU A 62 5.30 1.73 7.91
CA LEU A 62 6.50 2.50 7.58
C LEU A 62 7.15 1.97 6.30
N GLY A 63 7.37 0.65 6.21
CA GLY A 63 7.98 0.04 5.03
C GLY A 63 7.16 0.26 3.76
N GLY A 64 5.84 0.03 3.83
CA GLY A 64 4.96 0.22 2.67
C GLY A 64 4.82 1.69 2.25
N SER A 65 4.67 2.60 3.20
CA SER A 65 4.55 4.05 2.91
C SER A 65 5.84 4.60 2.32
N LEU A 66 7.01 4.17 2.82
CA LEU A 66 8.31 4.55 2.22
C LEU A 66 8.44 4.04 0.79
N GLY A 67 8.08 2.77 0.52
CA GLY A 67 8.10 2.22 -0.84
C GLY A 67 7.20 2.99 -1.81
N MET A 68 6.00 3.37 -1.35
CA MET A 68 5.08 4.22 -2.13
C MET A 68 5.64 5.62 -2.37
N LEU A 69 6.25 6.24 -1.36
CA LEU A 69 6.86 7.56 -1.48
C LEU A 69 8.00 7.56 -2.52
N ILE A 70 8.85 6.53 -2.50
CA ILE A 70 9.93 6.37 -3.47
C ILE A 70 9.35 6.23 -4.87
N THR A 71 8.37 5.35 -5.05
CA THR A 71 7.75 5.08 -6.36
C THR A 71 7.03 6.31 -6.92
N ALA A 72 6.26 7.01 -6.07
CA ALA A 72 5.58 8.25 -6.44
C ALA A 72 6.57 9.36 -6.77
N GLY A 73 7.67 9.46 -6.01
CA GLY A 73 8.77 10.39 -6.27
C GLY A 73 9.42 10.15 -7.62
N ILE A 74 9.75 8.89 -7.94
CA ILE A 74 10.28 8.50 -9.26
C ILE A 74 9.29 8.86 -10.37
N GLY A 75 8.00 8.54 -10.19
CA GLY A 75 6.96 8.89 -11.17
C GLY A 75 6.82 10.40 -11.38
N LYS A 76 6.93 11.19 -10.31
CA LYS A 76 6.96 12.65 -10.38
C LYS A 76 8.16 13.13 -11.19
N ILE A 77 9.37 12.66 -10.88
CA ILE A 77 10.60 13.07 -11.57
C ILE A 77 10.52 12.70 -13.05
N ALA A 78 10.10 11.48 -13.39
CA ALA A 78 9.94 11.03 -14.77
C ALA A 78 8.94 11.89 -15.56
N ASN A 79 7.81 12.25 -14.93
CA ASN A 79 6.78 13.09 -15.54
C ASN A 79 7.27 14.52 -15.80
N ILE A 80 8.11 15.08 -14.93
CA ILE A 80 8.71 16.41 -15.13
C ILE A 80 9.80 16.38 -16.22
N SER A 81 10.48 15.24 -16.38
CA SER A 81 11.53 15.04 -17.39
C SER A 81 11.02 14.80 -18.82
N GLY A 82 9.70 14.69 -19.03
CA GLY A 82 9.10 14.61 -20.37
C GLY A 82 9.22 13.24 -21.07
N LEU A 83 9.43 12.15 -20.31
CA LEU A 83 9.23 10.77 -20.77
C LEU A 83 7.74 10.39 -20.78
#